data_AF-A0AAU6NVH5-F1
#
_entry.id   AF-A0AAU6NVH5-F1
#
_cell.length_a   1.000
_cell.length_b   1.000
_cell.length_c   1.000
_cell.angle_alpha   90.00
_cell.angle_beta   90.00
_cell.angle_gamma   90.00
#
_symmetry.space_group_name_H-M   'P 1'
#
loop_
_entity.id
_entity.type
_entity.pdbx_description
1 polymer ?
#
loop_
_entity_poly.entity_id
_entity_poly.type
_entity_poly.pdbx_seq_one_letter_code
_entity_poly.pdbx_strand_id
1 'polypeptide(L)'
;MLNNFLKSKKNNWLITLGLAMLALGVLTLIYSYFFSPASESSYLISKYTSVPYFVFLLVAIIGAPIIEELSFRGGFSKSKIIKTLSIIGLISLLIITKNTITKIFTLIYLCVLIISFYKRNKLLEINLFLLNALIFSFFHLNVEELFTALSLAGFSFRFSFALFAIWICLNFNLFKSILFHAVWNTILMASISVMIFFPDKTINHYEDNNIKVTWYRQSKSLKGSTVNFFTPKNTIEAKNCNAIFLLKSTEWSTKNNDSTSKNFIPVELFMDYNFTIKLKDTTTKKQNLYKPVKRFLITNNLIKSIENND
;
A
#
# COMPACT_ATOMS: atom_id res chain seq x y z
N MET A 1 26.95 0.42 27.74
CA MET A 1 27.37 0.81 26.38
C MET A 1 26.34 1.72 25.69
N LEU A 2 25.04 1.35 25.64
CA LEU A 2 23.98 2.14 25.00
C LEU A 2 23.81 3.56 25.59
N ASN A 3 23.90 3.70 26.92
CA ASN A 3 23.80 5.00 27.61
C ASN A 3 24.93 5.97 27.22
N ASN A 4 26.16 5.47 27.03
CA ASN A 4 27.29 6.31 26.62
C ASN A 4 27.19 6.72 25.15
N PHE A 5 26.66 5.84 24.30
CA PHE A 5 26.39 6.15 22.89
C PHE A 5 25.35 7.27 22.76
N LEU A 6 24.21 7.15 23.43
CA LEU A 6 23.14 8.16 23.38
C LEU A 6 23.58 9.50 23.95
N LYS A 7 24.35 9.53 25.05
CA LYS A 7 24.87 10.78 25.63
C LYS A 7 25.69 11.62 24.64
N SER A 8 26.32 11.00 23.64
CA SER A 8 27.10 11.70 22.60
C SER A 8 26.25 12.30 21.47
N LYS A 9 24.95 11.99 21.41
CA LYS A 9 24.05 12.31 20.29
C LYS A 9 23.10 13.46 20.63
N LYS A 10 22.78 14.27 19.60
CA LYS A 10 21.90 15.43 19.73
C LYS A 10 20.44 15.02 19.57
N ASN A 11 19.55 15.77 20.20
CA ASN A 11 18.10 15.64 20.05
C ASN A 11 17.54 14.23 20.39
N ASN A 12 18.08 13.57 21.41
CA ASN A 12 17.62 12.22 21.82
C ASN A 12 16.15 12.17 22.23
N TRP A 13 15.54 13.31 22.55
CA TRP A 13 14.10 13.40 22.79
C TRP A 13 13.27 12.91 21.60
N LEU A 14 13.80 12.98 20.36
CA LEU A 14 13.17 12.41 19.17
C LEU A 14 13.04 10.88 19.28
N ILE A 15 14.05 10.19 19.81
CA ILE A 15 14.02 8.75 20.05
C ILE A 15 13.03 8.43 21.16
N THR A 16 13.06 9.16 22.27
CA THR A 16 12.12 8.95 23.38
C THR A 16 10.67 9.13 22.93
N LEU A 17 10.36 10.23 22.23
CA LEU A 17 9.03 10.48 21.70
C LEU A 17 8.64 9.46 20.62
N GLY A 18 9.58 9.08 19.76
CA GLY A 18 9.36 8.04 18.75
C GLY A 18 9.02 6.69 19.37
N LEU A 19 9.69 6.30 20.45
CA LEU A 19 9.37 5.08 21.20
C LEU A 19 8.00 5.16 21.90
N ALA A 20 7.66 6.32 22.47
CA ALA A 20 6.33 6.53 23.06
C ALA A 20 5.21 6.40 22.01
N MET A 21 5.40 7.00 20.84
CA MET A 21 4.45 6.89 19.72
C MET A 21 4.42 5.47 19.13
N LEU A 22 5.55 4.76 19.09
CA LEU A 22 5.58 3.36 18.69
C LEU A 22 4.75 2.50 19.64
N ALA A 23 4.93 2.68 20.95
CA ALA A 23 4.16 1.98 21.97
C ALA A 23 2.66 2.29 21.86
N LEU A 24 2.29 3.55 21.64
CA LEU A 24 0.91 3.94 21.36
C LEU A 24 0.35 3.22 20.12
N GLY A 25 1.13 3.13 19.04
CA GLY A 25 0.76 2.40 17.82
C GLY A 25 0.50 0.91 18.08
N VAL A 26 1.36 0.26 18.88
CA VAL A 26 1.19 -1.14 19.27
C VAL A 26 -0.06 -1.33 20.13
N LEU A 27 -0.25 -0.49 21.15
CA LEU A 27 -1.42 -0.57 22.03
C LEU A 27 -2.74 -0.37 21.28
N THR A 28 -2.79 0.61 20.38
CA THR A 28 -3.97 0.89 19.55
C THR A 28 -4.24 -0.21 18.54
N LEU A 29 -3.20 -0.83 17.98
CA LEU A 29 -3.34 -2.00 17.11
C LEU A 29 -3.92 -3.21 17.88
N ILE A 30 -3.41 -3.49 19.09
CA ILE A 30 -3.92 -4.54 19.97
C ILE A 30 -5.39 -4.27 20.31
N TYR A 31 -5.72 -3.03 20.71
CA TYR A 31 -7.10 -2.63 20.99
C TYR A 31 -8.01 -2.85 19.78
N SER A 32 -7.58 -2.43 18.58
CA SER A 32 -8.36 -2.62 17.36
C SER A 32 -8.60 -4.10 17.07
N TYR A 33 -7.62 -4.97 17.29
CA TYR A 33 -7.75 -6.41 17.06
C TYR A 33 -8.82 -7.06 17.96
N PHE A 34 -8.88 -6.67 19.24
CA PHE A 34 -9.80 -7.28 20.20
C PHE A 34 -11.19 -6.61 20.26
N PHE A 35 -11.29 -5.30 20.05
CA PHE A 35 -12.49 -4.52 20.37
C PHE A 35 -13.13 -3.81 19.18
N SER A 36 -12.48 -3.77 18.02
CA SER A 36 -12.99 -3.11 16.82
C SER A 36 -12.65 -3.92 15.57
N PRO A 37 -13.33 -5.08 15.36
CA PRO A 37 -13.12 -5.88 14.16
C PRO A 37 -13.28 -5.00 12.93
N ALA A 38 -12.25 -4.96 12.09
CA ALA A 38 -12.12 -4.02 11.00
C ALA A 38 -13.35 -4.10 10.07
N SER A 39 -14.11 -3.00 9.97
CA SER A 39 -15.02 -2.80 8.85
C SER A 39 -14.17 -2.70 7.58
N GLU A 40 -14.41 -3.58 6.62
CA GLU A 40 -13.60 -3.76 5.40
C GLU A 40 -13.37 -2.44 4.63
N SER A 41 -12.25 -1.74 4.88
CA SER A 41 -11.87 -0.59 4.06
C SER A 41 -11.21 -1.05 2.75
N SER A 42 -12.04 -1.41 1.78
CA SER A 42 -11.61 -1.84 0.43
C SER A 42 -11.07 -0.71 -0.48
N TYR A 43 -10.90 0.51 0.04
CA TYR A 43 -10.75 1.71 -0.79
C TYR A 43 -9.34 1.96 -1.35
N LEU A 44 -8.29 1.36 -0.78
CA LEU A 44 -6.89 1.61 -1.21
C LEU A 44 -6.33 0.63 -2.25
N ILE A 45 -7.11 -0.36 -2.66
CA ILE A 45 -6.62 -1.58 -3.34
C ILE A 45 -6.50 -1.41 -4.87
N SER A 46 -7.25 -0.48 -5.48
CA SER A 46 -7.44 -0.42 -6.93
C SER A 46 -6.18 -0.06 -7.74
N LYS A 47 -5.35 0.88 -7.29
CA LYS A 47 -4.21 1.39 -8.08
C LYS A 47 -2.98 0.49 -8.05
N TYR A 48 -2.69 -0.15 -6.93
CA TYR A 48 -1.46 -0.95 -6.76
C TYR A 48 -1.44 -2.22 -7.62
N THR A 49 -2.60 -2.78 -7.95
CA THR A 49 -2.71 -4.04 -8.71
C THR A 49 -2.41 -3.92 -10.20
N SER A 50 -2.34 -2.68 -10.71
CA SER A 50 -2.01 -2.39 -12.11
C SER A 50 -0.51 -2.53 -12.43
N VAL A 51 0.34 -2.52 -11.41
CA VAL A 51 1.80 -2.61 -11.55
C VAL A 51 2.24 -4.04 -11.21
N PRO A 52 3.20 -4.64 -11.93
CA PRO A 52 3.74 -5.94 -11.55
C PRO A 52 4.29 -5.95 -10.13
N TYR A 53 4.02 -7.02 -9.38
CA TYR A 53 4.39 -7.11 -7.96
C TYR A 53 5.88 -6.82 -7.68
N PHE A 54 6.80 -7.34 -8.50
CA PHE A 54 8.24 -7.08 -8.33
C PHE A 54 8.61 -5.62 -8.58
N VAL A 55 7.95 -4.95 -9.52
CA VAL A 55 8.13 -3.51 -9.74
C VAL A 55 7.59 -2.73 -8.55
N PHE A 56 6.43 -3.12 -8.02
CA PHE A 56 5.88 -2.56 -6.79
C PHE A 56 6.86 -2.71 -5.60
N LEU A 57 7.46 -3.88 -5.41
CA LEU A 57 8.48 -4.09 -4.36
C LEU A 57 9.70 -3.18 -4.53
N LEU A 58 10.25 -3.08 -5.74
CA LEU A 58 11.41 -2.21 -6.01
C LEU A 58 11.10 -0.74 -5.72
N VAL A 59 9.93 -0.27 -6.15
CA VAL A 59 9.48 1.09 -5.85
C VAL A 59 9.27 1.27 -4.35
N ALA A 60 8.60 0.35 -3.66
CA ALA A 60 8.31 0.47 -2.23
C ALA A 60 9.56 0.42 -1.34
N ILE A 61 10.57 -0.39 -1.70
CA ILE A 61 11.77 -0.62 -0.88
C ILE A 61 12.90 0.36 -1.22
N ILE A 62 13.00 0.80 -2.48
CA ILE A 62 14.12 1.63 -2.94
C ILE A 62 13.63 3.00 -3.39
N GLY A 63 12.73 3.05 -4.37
CA GLY A 63 12.29 4.29 -5.00
C GLY A 63 11.64 5.27 -4.01
N ALA A 64 10.60 4.81 -3.31
CA ALA A 64 9.85 5.60 -2.35
C ALA A 64 10.73 6.09 -1.19
N PRO A 65 11.54 5.25 -0.50
CA PRO A 65 12.47 5.71 0.53
C PRO A 65 13.42 6.81 0.07
N ILE A 66 13.99 6.71 -1.14
CA ILE A 66 14.88 7.75 -1.68
C ILE A 66 14.13 9.06 -1.87
N ILE A 67 12.98 9.02 -2.55
CA ILE A 67 12.18 10.21 -2.88
C ILE A 67 11.65 10.87 -1.61
N GLU A 68 11.09 10.08 -0.70
CA GLU A 68 10.50 10.56 0.54
C GLU A 68 11.55 11.15 1.47
N GLU A 69 12.69 10.50 1.66
CA GLU A 69 13.75 11.05 2.52
C GLU A 69 14.38 12.30 1.90
N LEU A 70 14.60 12.35 0.58
CA LEU A 70 15.05 13.58 -0.08
C LEU A 70 14.04 14.72 0.11
N SER A 71 12.75 14.45 -0.03
CA SER A 71 11.68 15.44 0.10
C SER A 71 11.55 15.93 1.54
N PHE A 72 11.42 15.03 2.50
CA PHE A 72 11.14 15.38 3.89
C PHE A 72 12.41 15.75 4.67
N ARG A 73 13.53 15.05 4.48
CA ARG A 73 14.73 15.20 5.32
C ARG A 73 15.86 15.95 4.61
N GLY A 74 15.79 16.10 3.29
CA GLY A 74 16.80 16.84 2.52
C GLY A 74 17.00 18.28 2.98
N GLY A 75 15.96 18.94 3.51
CA GLY A 75 16.04 20.27 4.11
C GLY A 75 17.03 20.39 5.27
N PHE A 76 17.30 19.30 5.99
CA PHE A 76 18.28 19.27 7.09
C PHE A 76 19.72 19.08 6.62
N SER A 77 19.92 18.78 5.34
CA SER A 77 21.25 18.60 4.76
C SER A 77 22.04 19.91 4.70
N LYS A 78 23.37 19.82 4.70
CA LYS A 78 24.25 20.98 4.45
C LYS A 78 24.31 21.37 2.98
N SER A 79 24.04 20.43 2.06
CA SER A 79 24.13 20.66 0.61
C SER A 79 22.96 21.52 0.12
N LYS A 80 23.27 22.62 -0.58
CA LYS A 80 22.26 23.49 -1.21
C LYS A 80 21.40 22.71 -2.21
N ILE A 81 22.02 21.83 -3.01
CA ILE A 81 21.32 21.00 -4.00
C ILE A 81 20.27 20.13 -3.31
N ILE A 82 20.65 19.44 -2.23
CA ILE A 82 19.73 18.56 -1.49
C ILE A 82 18.58 19.35 -0.84
N LYS A 83 18.86 20.55 -0.33
CA LYS A 83 17.80 21.44 0.20
C LYS A 83 16.82 21.86 -0.90
N THR A 84 17.31 22.20 -2.08
CA THR A 84 16.46 22.55 -3.23
C THR A 84 15.61 21.35 -3.66
N LEU A 85 16.20 20.16 -3.74
CA LEU A 85 15.45 18.93 -4.04
C LEU A 85 14.35 18.65 -3.00
N SER A 86 14.62 18.92 -1.72
CA SER A 86 13.63 18.81 -0.65
C SER A 86 12.44 19.75 -0.88
N ILE A 87 12.69 21.01 -1.22
CA ILE A 87 11.63 21.98 -1.53
C ILE A 87 10.82 21.52 -2.75
N ILE A 88 11.48 21.08 -3.83
CA ILE A 88 10.80 20.59 -5.03
C ILE A 88 9.89 19.40 -4.68
N GLY A 89 10.40 18.42 -3.93
CA GLY A 89 9.63 17.25 -3.51
C GLY A 89 8.41 17.61 -2.65
N LEU A 90 8.54 18.56 -1.72
CA LEU A 90 7.43 19.05 -0.90
C LEU A 90 6.39 19.84 -1.71
N ILE A 91 6.82 20.59 -2.74
CA ILE A 91 5.90 21.26 -3.66
C ILE A 91 5.14 20.22 -4.51
N SER A 92 5.83 19.20 -5.01
CA SER A 92 5.18 18.08 -5.71
C SER A 92 4.15 17.38 -4.81
N LEU A 93 4.47 17.19 -3.53
CA LEU A 93 3.54 16.64 -2.54
C LEU A 93 2.26 17.47 -2.41
N LEU A 94 2.41 18.80 -2.33
CA LEU A 94 1.30 19.74 -2.23
C LEU A 94 0.35 19.66 -3.43
N ILE A 95 0.90 19.42 -4.63
CA ILE A 95 0.15 19.31 -5.89
C ILE A 95 -0.59 17.96 -5.96
N ILE A 96 0.09 16.86 -5.59
CA ILE A 96 -0.43 15.50 -5.75
C ILE A 96 -1.47 15.14 -4.69
N THR A 97 -1.28 15.60 -3.46
CA THR A 97 -2.21 15.26 -2.37
C THR A 97 -3.58 15.88 -2.60
N LYS A 98 -4.65 15.10 -2.43
CA LYS A 98 -6.03 15.61 -2.46
C LYS A 98 -6.50 16.12 -1.09
N ASN A 99 -5.79 15.75 -0.03
CA ASN A 99 -6.18 16.04 1.35
C ASN A 99 -5.84 17.50 1.73
N THR A 100 -6.88 18.31 1.95
CA THR A 100 -6.76 19.73 2.33
C THR A 100 -5.97 19.95 3.62
N ILE A 101 -6.16 19.09 4.63
CA ILE A 101 -5.43 19.17 5.91
C ILE A 101 -3.93 18.98 5.65
N THR A 102 -3.57 17.95 4.87
CA THR A 102 -2.18 17.70 4.49
C THR A 102 -1.58 18.87 3.72
N LYS A 103 -2.34 19.51 2.81
CA LYS A 103 -1.87 20.71 2.09
C LYS A 103 -1.55 21.86 3.03
N ILE A 104 -2.45 22.18 3.97
CA ILE A 104 -2.27 23.28 4.93
C ILE A 104 -1.02 23.04 5.77
N PHE A 105 -0.86 21.86 6.36
CA PHE A 105 0.33 21.55 7.15
C PHE A 105 1.60 21.57 6.30
N THR A 106 1.57 21.07 5.06
CA THR A 106 2.70 21.13 4.13
C THR A 106 3.12 22.58 3.84
N LEU A 107 2.17 23.48 3.64
CA LEU A 107 2.46 24.91 3.43
C LEU A 107 3.09 25.55 4.67
N ILE A 108 2.54 25.29 5.86
CA ILE A 108 3.10 25.76 7.13
C ILE A 108 4.54 25.26 7.29
N TYR A 109 4.79 23.98 7.02
CA TYR A 109 6.12 23.39 7.10
C TYR A 109 7.08 23.99 6.08
N LEU A 110 6.67 24.22 4.84
CA LEU A 110 7.49 24.90 3.83
C LEU A 110 7.90 26.30 4.30
N CYS A 111 6.97 27.08 4.83
CA CYS A 111 7.26 28.41 5.39
C CYS A 111 8.29 28.31 6.54
N VAL A 112 8.05 27.41 7.50
CA VAL A 112 8.96 27.21 8.65
C VAL A 112 10.33 26.72 8.19
N LEU A 113 10.39 25.82 7.21
CA LEU A 113 11.63 25.30 6.64
C LEU A 113 12.44 26.41 5.96
N ILE A 114 11.81 27.23 5.12
CA ILE A 114 12.46 28.36 4.45
C ILE A 114 12.98 29.37 5.47
N ILE A 115 12.16 29.73 6.48
CA ILE A 115 12.59 30.64 7.56
C ILE A 115 13.80 30.05 8.29
N SER A 116 13.82 28.74 8.54
CA SER A 116 14.92 28.07 9.24
C SER A 116 16.26 28.11 8.49
N PHE A 117 16.25 28.32 7.18
CA PHE A 117 17.49 28.47 6.41
C PHE A 117 18.21 29.79 6.71
N TYR A 118 17.47 30.82 7.15
CA TYR A 118 18.00 32.14 7.47
C TYR A 118 18.10 32.39 8.98
N LYS A 119 17.18 31.83 9.77
CA LYS A 119 17.15 31.98 11.23
C LYS A 119 17.39 30.66 11.94
N ARG A 120 18.49 30.58 12.70
CA ARG A 120 18.75 29.43 13.59
C ARG A 120 18.20 29.71 14.98
N ASN A 121 17.11 29.05 15.32
CA ASN A 121 16.50 29.10 16.65
C ASN A 121 16.11 27.67 17.06
N LYS A 122 16.48 27.27 18.28
CA LYS A 122 16.19 25.94 18.83
C LYS A 122 14.69 25.61 18.84
N LEU A 123 13.82 26.57 19.16
CA LEU A 123 12.37 26.36 19.15
C LEU A 123 11.85 26.13 17.71
N LEU A 124 12.40 26.87 16.76
CA LEU A 124 12.08 26.70 15.34
C LEU A 124 12.50 25.31 14.83
N GLU A 125 13.66 24.82 15.24
CA GLU A 125 14.14 23.47 14.91
C GLU A 125 13.21 22.38 15.49
N ILE A 126 12.79 22.51 16.75
CA ILE A 126 11.86 21.56 17.38
C ILE A 126 10.53 21.52 16.60
N ASN A 127 9.96 22.68 16.31
CA ASN A 127 8.71 22.78 15.55
C ASN A 127 8.85 22.20 14.15
N LEU A 128 10.00 22.43 13.49
CA LEU A 128 10.30 21.89 12.17
C LEU A 128 10.33 20.35 12.17
N PHE A 129 10.94 19.74 13.19
CA PHE A 129 10.98 18.28 13.32
C PHE A 129 9.59 17.68 13.58
N LEU A 130 8.81 18.29 14.46
CA LEU A 130 7.45 17.84 14.75
C LEU A 130 6.53 17.99 13.54
N LEU A 131 6.56 19.13 12.84
CA LEU A 131 5.78 19.34 11.62
C LEU A 131 6.18 18.35 10.52
N ASN A 132 7.48 18.06 10.37
CA ASN A 132 7.95 17.06 9.42
C ASN A 132 7.34 15.68 9.69
N ALA A 133 7.40 15.21 10.95
CA ALA A 133 6.83 13.94 11.35
C ALA A 133 5.30 13.90 11.20
N LEU A 134 4.65 15.02 11.51
CA LEU A 134 3.20 15.18 11.38
C LEU A 134 2.74 15.04 9.92
N ILE A 135 3.37 15.77 9.00
CA ILE A 135 3.00 15.75 7.57
C ILE A 135 3.32 14.40 6.95
N PHE A 136 4.49 13.83 7.28
CA PHE A 136 4.85 12.49 6.82
C PHE A 136 3.77 11.47 7.21
N SER A 137 3.20 11.59 8.40
CA SER A 137 2.15 10.69 8.88
C SER A 137 0.80 10.96 8.22
N PHE A 138 0.40 12.23 8.11
CA PHE A 138 -0.87 12.61 7.47
C PHE A 138 -0.92 12.33 5.97
N PHE A 139 0.22 12.41 5.28
CA PHE A 139 0.30 12.11 3.85
C PHE A 139 -0.16 10.68 3.52
N HIS A 140 -0.07 9.77 4.49
CA HIS A 140 -0.43 8.36 4.34
C HIS A 140 -1.80 8.00 4.93
N LEU A 141 -2.57 9.00 5.41
CA LEU A 141 -3.89 8.78 5.97
C LEU A 141 -4.99 9.21 5.01
N ASN A 142 -6.03 8.38 4.92
CA ASN A 142 -7.31 8.79 4.37
C ASN A 142 -8.06 9.58 5.45
N VAL A 143 -8.47 10.81 5.12
CA VAL A 143 -9.17 11.71 6.08
C VAL A 143 -10.50 11.13 6.53
N GLU A 144 -11.15 10.35 5.66
CA GLU A 144 -12.41 9.68 5.96
C GLU A 144 -12.27 8.65 7.09
N GLU A 145 -11.05 8.15 7.32
CA GLU A 145 -10.76 7.14 8.33
C GLU A 145 -10.03 7.72 9.56
N LEU A 146 -9.85 9.04 9.65
CA LEU A 146 -8.91 9.69 10.59
C LEU A 146 -9.20 9.40 12.08
N PHE A 147 -10.40 8.92 12.39
CA PHE A 147 -10.88 8.66 13.75
C PHE A 147 -11.06 7.17 14.09
N THR A 148 -10.55 6.25 13.27
CA THR A 148 -10.55 4.82 13.62
C THR A 148 -9.33 4.44 14.45
N ALA A 149 -9.45 3.40 15.27
CA ALA A 149 -8.32 2.85 16.03
C ALA A 149 -7.17 2.39 15.11
N LEU A 150 -7.50 1.82 13.95
CA LEU A 150 -6.52 1.37 12.96
C LEU A 150 -5.78 2.56 12.32
N SER A 151 -6.49 3.64 12.00
CA SER A 151 -5.86 4.88 11.51
C SER A 151 -4.96 5.52 12.55
N LEU A 152 -5.37 5.53 13.82
CA LEU A 152 -4.52 6.02 14.90
C LEU A 152 -3.26 5.17 15.08
N ALA A 153 -3.37 3.84 14.96
CA ALA A 153 -2.21 2.96 14.96
C ALA A 153 -1.28 3.28 13.78
N GLY A 154 -1.83 3.36 12.58
CA GLY A 154 -1.10 3.70 11.36
C GLY A 154 -0.43 5.08 11.40
N PHE A 155 -1.09 6.07 11.99
CA PHE A 155 -0.51 7.39 12.24
C PHE A 155 0.68 7.28 13.19
N SER A 156 0.49 6.62 14.32
CA SER A 156 1.47 6.51 15.40
C SER A 156 2.75 5.80 14.94
N PHE A 157 2.61 4.72 14.15
CA PHE A 157 3.75 4.04 13.54
C PHE A 157 4.54 4.94 12.58
N ARG A 158 3.86 5.69 11.71
CA ARG A 158 4.51 6.59 10.74
C ARG A 158 5.14 7.80 11.41
N PHE A 159 4.51 8.33 12.45
CA PHE A 159 5.03 9.45 13.22
C PHE A 159 6.28 9.04 13.98
N SER A 160 6.25 7.86 14.63
CA SER A 160 7.40 7.24 15.27
C SER A 160 8.57 7.05 14.29
N PHE A 161 8.29 6.42 13.14
CA PHE A 161 9.27 6.23 12.08
C PHE A 161 9.91 7.56 11.64
N ALA A 162 9.08 8.58 11.40
CA ALA A 162 9.56 9.89 10.99
C ALA A 162 10.51 10.52 12.01
N LEU A 163 10.20 10.42 13.31
CA LEU A 163 11.08 10.91 14.38
C LEU A 163 12.43 10.17 14.40
N PHE A 164 12.42 8.85 14.21
CA PHE A 164 13.64 8.05 14.10
C PHE A 164 14.47 8.46 12.87
N ALA A 165 13.83 8.59 11.71
CA ALA A 165 14.47 9.03 10.47
C ALA A 165 15.10 10.43 10.62
N ILE A 166 14.38 11.39 11.22
CA ILE A 166 14.91 12.72 11.53
C ILE A 166 16.14 12.60 12.44
N TRP A 167 16.07 11.85 13.54
CA TRP A 167 17.19 11.67 14.45
C TRP A 167 18.42 11.07 13.76
N ILE A 168 18.21 10.05 12.91
CA ILE A 168 19.27 9.42 12.10
C ILE A 168 19.88 10.43 11.13
N CYS A 169 19.06 11.19 10.41
CA CYS A 169 19.51 12.19 9.47
C CYS A 169 20.39 13.26 10.16
N LEU A 170 19.98 13.73 11.33
CA LEU A 170 20.70 14.77 12.09
C LEU A 170 22.03 14.26 12.70
N ASN A 171 22.04 13.02 13.21
CA ASN A 171 23.20 12.47 13.93
C ASN A 171 24.18 11.70 13.05
N PHE A 172 23.80 11.36 11.81
CA PHE A 172 24.67 10.68 10.86
C PHE A 172 24.70 11.39 9.51
N ASN A 173 23.70 11.15 8.66
CA ASN A 173 23.48 11.83 7.38
C ASN A 173 22.19 11.32 6.73
N LEU A 174 21.77 11.99 5.64
CA LEU A 174 20.60 11.64 4.85
C LEU A 174 20.66 10.22 4.29
N PHE A 175 21.83 9.76 3.82
CA PHE A 175 21.97 8.42 3.26
C PHE A 175 21.64 7.31 4.27
N LYS A 176 22.06 7.46 5.53
CA LYS A 176 21.68 6.51 6.59
C LYS A 176 20.19 6.55 6.91
N SER A 177 19.54 7.71 6.76
CA SER A 177 18.08 7.83 6.89
C SER A 177 17.36 7.07 5.78
N ILE A 178 17.83 7.20 4.52
CA ILE A 178 17.36 6.43 3.36
C ILE A 178 17.51 4.94 3.60
N LEU A 179 18.67 4.49 4.07
CA LEU A 179 18.90 3.07 4.34
C LEU A 179 17.99 2.55 5.45
N PHE A 180 17.82 3.32 6.53
CA PHE A 180 16.89 2.97 7.61
C PHE A 180 15.45 2.84 7.09
N HIS A 181 15.00 3.78 6.26
CA HIS A 181 13.69 3.73 5.62
C HIS A 181 13.55 2.50 4.71
N ALA A 182 14.53 2.23 3.85
CA ALA A 182 14.52 1.04 2.99
C ALA A 182 14.42 -0.26 3.80
N VAL A 183 15.15 -0.37 4.92
CA VAL A 183 15.05 -1.53 5.83
C VAL A 183 13.67 -1.61 6.47
N TRP A 184 13.13 -0.49 6.95
CA TRP A 184 11.78 -0.44 7.51
C TRP A 184 10.72 -0.92 6.52
N ASN A 185 10.76 -0.43 5.28
CA ASN A 185 9.85 -0.86 4.22
C ASN A 185 10.11 -2.31 3.82
N THR A 186 11.35 -2.79 3.84
CA THR A 186 11.67 -4.20 3.59
C THR A 186 10.99 -5.11 4.60
N ILE A 187 11.01 -4.76 5.89
CA ILE A 187 10.33 -5.55 6.94
C ILE A 187 8.82 -5.59 6.69
N LEU A 188 8.20 -4.46 6.38
CA LEU A 188 6.76 -4.40 6.06
C LEU A 188 6.40 -5.19 4.81
N MET A 189 7.17 -5.01 3.73
CA MET A 189 6.95 -5.72 2.47
C MET A 189 7.20 -7.21 2.62
N ALA A 190 8.20 -7.64 3.40
CA ALA A 190 8.45 -9.05 3.68
C ALA A 190 7.24 -9.70 4.35
N SER A 191 6.63 -9.05 5.35
CA SER A 191 5.42 -9.54 6.01
C SER A 191 4.26 -9.76 5.04
N ILE A 192 4.02 -8.81 4.12
CA ILE A 192 3.01 -8.96 3.06
C ILE A 192 3.39 -10.07 2.08
N SER A 193 4.68 -10.17 1.74
CA SER A 193 5.21 -11.17 0.81
C SER A 193 5.00 -12.59 1.32
N VAL A 194 5.14 -12.83 2.64
CA VAL A 194 4.91 -14.16 3.23
C VAL A 194 3.51 -14.67 2.91
N MET A 195 2.48 -13.82 3.02
CA MET A 195 1.09 -14.20 2.69
C MET A 195 0.92 -14.55 1.20
N ILE A 196 1.69 -13.91 0.32
CA ILE A 196 1.60 -14.08 -1.15
C ILE A 196 2.39 -15.29 -1.65
N PHE A 197 3.54 -15.61 -1.03
CA PHE A 197 4.39 -16.75 -1.42
C PHE A 197 4.04 -18.05 -0.68
N PHE A 198 3.44 -17.95 0.51
CA PHE A 198 3.00 -19.11 1.30
C PHE A 198 1.50 -19.04 1.60
N PRO A 199 0.64 -18.95 0.57
CA PRO A 199 -0.79 -18.89 0.81
C PRO A 199 -1.34 -20.25 1.26
N ASP A 200 -2.46 -20.22 1.96
CA ASP A 200 -3.28 -21.41 2.21
C ASP A 200 -3.81 -21.96 0.87
N LYS A 201 -3.50 -23.23 0.59
CA LYS A 201 -3.86 -23.95 -0.64
C LYS A 201 -5.13 -24.77 -0.50
N THR A 202 -5.95 -24.52 0.53
CA THR A 202 -7.28 -25.13 0.67
C THR A 202 -8.08 -24.99 -0.63
N ILE A 203 -8.61 -26.11 -1.09
CA ILE A 203 -9.41 -26.18 -2.32
C ILE A 203 -10.83 -25.74 -2.00
N ASN A 204 -11.30 -24.75 -2.74
CA ASN A 204 -12.65 -24.22 -2.62
C ASN A 204 -13.51 -24.69 -3.79
N HIS A 205 -14.82 -24.75 -3.56
CA HIS A 205 -15.80 -25.26 -4.50
C HIS A 205 -16.97 -24.28 -4.64
N TYR A 206 -17.44 -24.10 -5.87
CA TYR A 206 -18.61 -23.29 -6.20
C TYR A 206 -19.37 -23.98 -7.32
N GLU A 207 -20.69 -23.99 -7.24
CA GLU A 207 -21.52 -24.65 -8.24
C GLU A 207 -22.84 -23.89 -8.40
N ASP A 208 -23.16 -23.52 -9.63
CA ASP A 208 -24.47 -22.98 -10.01
C ASP A 208 -25.06 -23.77 -11.18
N ASN A 209 -26.15 -23.27 -11.78
CA ASN A 209 -26.80 -23.94 -12.91
C ASN A 209 -25.93 -23.99 -14.18
N ASN A 210 -24.93 -23.12 -14.31
CA ASN A 210 -24.12 -22.96 -15.52
C ASN A 210 -22.72 -23.55 -15.39
N ILE A 211 -22.09 -23.39 -14.22
CA ILE A 211 -20.69 -23.72 -14.00
C ILE A 211 -20.47 -24.46 -12.68
N LYS A 212 -19.44 -25.30 -12.67
CA LYS A 212 -18.82 -25.86 -11.47
C LYS A 212 -17.38 -25.40 -11.42
N VAL A 213 -16.98 -24.74 -10.35
CA VAL A 213 -15.65 -24.15 -10.18
C VAL A 213 -14.95 -24.80 -9.00
N THR A 214 -13.68 -25.13 -9.20
CA THR A 214 -12.74 -25.43 -8.13
C THR A 214 -11.58 -24.47 -8.20
N TRP A 215 -11.18 -23.88 -7.07
CA TRP A 215 -10.05 -22.95 -7.05
C TRP A 215 -9.29 -23.01 -5.73
N TYR A 216 -8.03 -22.61 -5.79
CA TYR A 216 -7.16 -22.45 -4.62
C TYR A 216 -6.15 -21.35 -4.90
N ARG A 217 -5.64 -20.72 -3.82
CA ARG A 217 -4.58 -19.73 -3.92
C ARG A 217 -3.28 -20.39 -4.36
N GLN A 218 -2.52 -19.69 -5.18
CA GLN A 218 -1.28 -20.16 -5.74
C GLN A 218 -0.16 -19.20 -5.34
N SER A 219 0.97 -19.75 -4.89
CA SER A 219 2.17 -18.95 -4.61
C SER A 219 2.50 -18.10 -5.83
N LYS A 220 2.81 -16.83 -5.60
CA LYS A 220 3.30 -15.94 -6.65
C LYS A 220 4.45 -16.58 -7.39
N SER A 221 4.38 -16.54 -8.71
CA SER A 221 5.41 -17.10 -9.60
C SER A 221 5.83 -16.06 -10.61
N LEU A 222 7.08 -16.19 -11.09
CA LEU A 222 7.54 -15.47 -12.29
C LEU A 222 6.95 -16.07 -13.58
N LYS A 223 6.32 -17.24 -13.49
CA LYS A 223 5.58 -17.84 -14.61
C LYS A 223 4.36 -16.97 -14.92
N GLY A 224 4.15 -16.67 -16.20
CA GLY A 224 2.99 -15.89 -16.65
C GLY A 224 1.66 -16.56 -16.32
N SER A 225 0.61 -15.75 -16.23
CA SER A 225 -0.77 -16.22 -16.11
C SER A 225 -1.23 -16.86 -17.42
N THR A 226 -1.94 -17.98 -17.34
CA THR A 226 -2.51 -18.66 -18.51
C THR A 226 -3.97 -18.99 -18.28
N VAL A 227 -4.81 -18.82 -19.29
CA VAL A 227 -6.21 -19.26 -19.30
C VAL A 227 -6.42 -20.09 -20.57
N ASN A 228 -6.68 -21.38 -20.40
CA ASN A 228 -6.87 -22.33 -21.48
C ASN A 228 -8.34 -22.76 -21.55
N PHE A 229 -8.93 -22.60 -22.74
CA PHE A 229 -10.30 -23.04 -23.03
C PHE A 229 -10.23 -24.42 -23.71
N PHE A 230 -10.54 -25.47 -22.97
CA PHE A 230 -10.57 -26.84 -23.50
C PHE A 230 -11.98 -27.19 -23.97
N THR A 231 -12.28 -26.81 -25.22
CA THR A 231 -13.57 -27.08 -25.89
C THR A 231 -14.00 -28.55 -25.84
N PRO A 232 -13.11 -29.56 -26.04
CA PRO A 232 -13.54 -30.96 -26.01
C PRO A 232 -14.00 -31.45 -24.62
N LYS A 233 -13.54 -30.80 -23.55
CA LYS A 233 -13.84 -31.18 -22.16
C LYS A 233 -14.82 -30.22 -21.48
N ASN A 234 -15.27 -29.18 -22.19
CA ASN A 234 -16.07 -28.08 -21.62
C ASN A 234 -15.46 -27.53 -20.32
N THR A 235 -14.14 -27.41 -20.31
CA THR A 235 -13.38 -26.97 -19.14
C THR A 235 -12.53 -25.74 -19.45
N ILE A 236 -12.53 -24.79 -18.54
CA ILE A 236 -11.59 -23.67 -18.54
C ILE A 236 -10.59 -23.94 -17.42
N GLU A 237 -9.31 -23.98 -17.73
CA GLU A 237 -8.25 -24.03 -16.73
C GLU A 237 -7.49 -22.73 -16.74
N ALA A 238 -7.43 -22.05 -15.60
CA ALA A 238 -6.59 -20.90 -15.40
C ALA A 238 -5.51 -21.22 -14.37
N LYS A 239 -4.26 -20.88 -14.68
CA LYS A 239 -3.09 -21.13 -13.82
C LYS A 239 -2.32 -19.85 -13.57
N ASN A 240 -1.83 -19.68 -12.34
CA ASN A 240 -1.11 -18.49 -11.87
C ASN A 240 -1.84 -17.19 -12.24
N CYS A 241 -3.16 -17.18 -12.07
CA CYS A 241 -4.04 -16.17 -12.64
C CYS A 241 -4.67 -15.36 -11.51
N ASN A 242 -4.54 -14.03 -11.54
CA ASN A 242 -5.34 -13.19 -10.67
C ASN A 242 -6.82 -13.19 -11.12
N ALA A 243 -7.74 -12.89 -10.20
CA ALA A 243 -9.18 -12.95 -10.45
C ALA A 243 -9.65 -12.02 -11.60
N ILE A 244 -9.04 -10.85 -11.73
CA ILE A 244 -9.37 -9.87 -12.77
C ILE A 244 -8.95 -10.35 -14.17
N PHE A 245 -7.81 -11.02 -14.29
CA PHE A 245 -7.33 -11.58 -15.55
C PHE A 245 -8.23 -12.71 -16.03
N LEU A 246 -8.73 -13.55 -15.12
CA LEU A 246 -9.74 -14.56 -15.45
C LEU A 246 -11.01 -13.90 -16.00
N LEU A 247 -11.53 -12.88 -15.33
CA LEU A 247 -12.71 -12.15 -15.78
C LEU A 247 -12.51 -11.55 -17.18
N LYS A 248 -11.39 -10.82 -17.39
CA LYS A 248 -10.99 -10.24 -18.68
C LYS A 248 -10.92 -11.29 -19.78
N SER A 249 -10.38 -12.47 -19.48
CA SER A 249 -10.24 -13.57 -20.43
C SER A 249 -11.59 -14.13 -20.91
N THR A 250 -12.70 -13.80 -20.26
CA THR A 250 -14.06 -14.22 -20.66
C THR A 250 -14.85 -13.13 -21.38
N GLU A 251 -14.32 -11.91 -21.52
CA GLU A 251 -15.03 -10.78 -22.14
C GLU A 251 -15.39 -11.02 -23.61
N TRP A 252 -14.59 -11.79 -24.36
CA TRP A 252 -14.92 -12.15 -25.76
C TRP A 252 -16.28 -12.83 -25.92
N SER A 253 -16.82 -13.41 -24.85
CA SER A 253 -18.14 -14.07 -24.84
C SER A 253 -19.32 -13.12 -24.65
N THR A 254 -19.08 -11.81 -24.47
CA THR A 254 -20.14 -10.80 -24.39
C THR A 254 -20.52 -10.26 -25.76
N LYS A 255 -21.81 -9.93 -25.97
CA LYS A 255 -22.30 -9.30 -27.21
C LYS A 255 -22.12 -7.78 -27.24
N ASN A 256 -21.84 -7.16 -26.09
CA ASN A 256 -21.66 -5.71 -25.97
C ASN A 256 -20.18 -5.41 -25.74
N ASN A 257 -19.62 -4.48 -26.52
CA ASN A 257 -18.23 -3.98 -26.46
C ASN A 257 -17.91 -3.15 -25.21
N ASP A 258 -18.78 -3.13 -24.19
CA ASP A 258 -18.51 -2.46 -22.94
C ASP A 258 -17.55 -3.31 -22.11
N SER A 259 -16.26 -2.96 -22.15
CA SER A 259 -15.22 -3.57 -21.32
C SER A 259 -15.50 -3.27 -19.83
N THR A 260 -16.33 -4.10 -19.20
CA THR A 260 -16.80 -3.89 -17.82
C THR A 260 -15.82 -4.40 -16.77
N SER A 261 -14.79 -5.17 -17.13
CA SER A 261 -13.76 -5.62 -16.17
C SER A 261 -12.94 -4.49 -15.55
N LYS A 262 -12.89 -3.31 -16.18
CA LYS A 262 -12.21 -2.11 -15.65
C LYS A 262 -12.85 -1.59 -14.36
N ASN A 263 -14.12 -1.93 -14.13
CA ASN A 263 -14.88 -1.51 -12.96
C ASN A 263 -14.70 -2.47 -11.78
N PHE A 264 -13.79 -3.45 -11.87
CA PHE A 264 -13.56 -4.43 -10.81
C PHE A 264 -12.12 -4.39 -10.33
N ILE A 265 -11.96 -4.61 -9.03
CA ILE A 265 -10.66 -4.73 -8.36
C ILE A 265 -10.58 -6.07 -7.65
N PRO A 266 -9.40 -6.71 -7.57
CA PRO A 266 -9.26 -7.93 -6.80
C PRO A 266 -9.38 -7.60 -5.31
N VAL A 267 -9.98 -8.48 -4.52
CA VAL A 267 -10.04 -8.31 -3.06
C VAL A 267 -8.67 -8.57 -2.42
N GLU A 268 -7.97 -9.61 -2.88
CA GLU A 268 -6.62 -9.95 -2.43
C GLU A 268 -5.57 -9.36 -3.38
N LEU A 269 -4.76 -8.42 -2.88
CA LEU A 269 -3.70 -7.76 -3.63
C LEU A 269 -2.62 -8.76 -4.08
N PHE A 270 -2.29 -8.73 -5.37
CA PHE A 270 -1.24 -9.53 -6.00
C PHE A 270 -1.38 -11.06 -5.89
N MET A 271 -2.45 -11.57 -5.28
CA MET A 271 -2.70 -13.01 -5.14
C MET A 271 -3.04 -13.63 -6.48
N ASP A 272 -2.41 -14.77 -6.75
CA ASP A 272 -2.69 -15.60 -7.91
C ASP A 272 -3.47 -16.84 -7.49
N TYR A 273 -4.22 -17.39 -8.43
CA TYR A 273 -5.08 -18.54 -8.21
C TYR A 273 -4.92 -19.54 -9.35
N ASN A 274 -5.22 -20.78 -9.06
CA ASN A 274 -5.52 -21.78 -10.07
C ASN A 274 -7.02 -22.05 -10.05
N PHE A 275 -7.67 -21.91 -11.20
CA PHE A 275 -9.10 -22.17 -11.38
C PHE A 275 -9.31 -23.35 -12.34
N THR A 276 -10.30 -24.16 -12.04
CA THR A 276 -10.84 -25.14 -12.98
C THR A 276 -12.35 -24.96 -13.01
N ILE A 277 -12.87 -24.57 -14.17
CA ILE A 277 -14.29 -24.26 -14.40
C ILE A 277 -14.81 -25.31 -15.38
N LYS A 278 -15.82 -26.09 -14.98
CA LYS A 278 -16.54 -27.02 -15.85
C LYS A 278 -17.89 -26.41 -16.23
N LEU A 279 -18.21 -26.36 -17.52
CA LEU A 279 -19.50 -25.87 -18.01
C LEU A 279 -20.55 -27.00 -17.98
N LYS A 280 -21.75 -26.70 -17.50
CA LYS A 280 -22.84 -27.69 -17.34
C LYS A 280 -23.76 -27.80 -18.56
N ASP A 281 -23.93 -26.73 -19.33
CA ASP A 281 -24.76 -26.71 -20.54
C ASP A 281 -23.92 -26.41 -21.77
N THR A 282 -23.98 -27.30 -22.76
CA THR A 282 -23.18 -27.29 -23.99
C THR A 282 -24.05 -27.04 -25.23
N THR A 283 -25.36 -26.88 -25.07
CA THR A 283 -26.31 -26.91 -26.18
C THR A 283 -26.44 -25.57 -26.91
N THR A 284 -26.05 -24.46 -26.28
CA THR A 284 -26.10 -23.12 -26.88
C THR A 284 -24.74 -22.73 -27.48
N LYS A 285 -24.66 -22.68 -28.83
CA LYS A 285 -23.45 -22.36 -29.63
C LYS A 285 -22.74 -21.02 -29.31
N LYS A 286 -23.27 -20.20 -28.39
CA LYS A 286 -22.65 -18.95 -27.88
C LYS A 286 -23.06 -18.70 -26.43
N GLN A 287 -22.54 -19.50 -25.50
CA GLN A 287 -22.77 -19.27 -24.07
C GLN A 287 -21.97 -18.05 -23.60
N ASN A 288 -22.63 -17.10 -22.94
CA ASN A 288 -21.97 -15.97 -22.29
C ASN A 288 -21.25 -16.48 -21.03
N LEU A 289 -19.93 -16.66 -21.13
CA LEU A 289 -19.07 -17.14 -20.03
C LEU A 289 -18.77 -16.02 -19.02
N TYR A 290 -18.81 -14.77 -19.46
CA TYR A 290 -18.53 -13.61 -18.63
C TYR A 290 -19.48 -13.49 -17.44
N LYS A 291 -20.80 -13.61 -17.65
CA LYS A 291 -21.80 -13.49 -16.58
C LYS A 291 -21.63 -14.53 -15.45
N PRO A 292 -21.55 -15.84 -15.73
CA PRO A 292 -21.39 -16.84 -14.66
C PRO A 292 -20.02 -16.72 -13.98
N VAL A 293 -18.94 -16.41 -14.71
CA VAL A 293 -17.61 -16.18 -14.09
C VAL A 293 -17.60 -14.93 -13.21
N LYS A 294 -18.18 -13.82 -13.67
CA LYS A 294 -18.35 -12.59 -12.86
C LYS A 294 -19.12 -12.88 -11.57
N ARG A 295 -20.26 -13.58 -11.68
CA ARG A 295 -21.07 -13.96 -10.52
C ARG A 295 -20.26 -14.78 -9.53
N PHE A 296 -19.58 -15.82 -10.00
CA PHE A 296 -18.68 -16.64 -9.19
C PHE A 296 -17.66 -15.78 -8.44
N LEU A 297 -16.94 -14.90 -9.14
CA LEU A 297 -15.89 -14.07 -8.55
C LEU A 297 -16.43 -13.08 -7.51
N ILE A 298 -17.61 -12.49 -7.72
CA ILE A 298 -18.24 -11.57 -6.76
C ILE A 298 -18.78 -12.33 -5.55
N THR A 299 -19.54 -13.42 -5.77
CA THR A 299 -20.15 -14.21 -4.69
C THR A 299 -19.12 -14.79 -3.73
N ASN A 300 -17.92 -15.11 -4.23
CA ASN A 300 -16.83 -15.64 -3.41
C ASN A 300 -15.83 -14.57 -2.97
N ASN A 301 -16.18 -13.27 -3.05
CA ASN A 301 -15.35 -12.15 -2.64
C ASN A 301 -13.93 -12.16 -3.24
N LEU A 302 -13.78 -12.60 -4.50
CA LEU A 302 -12.51 -12.57 -5.21
C LEU A 302 -12.30 -11.23 -5.94
N ILE A 303 -13.40 -10.56 -6.30
CA ILE A 303 -13.40 -9.21 -6.89
C ILE A 303 -14.50 -8.35 -6.26
N LYS A 304 -14.32 -7.03 -6.25
CA LYS A 304 -15.33 -6.04 -5.86
C LYS A 304 -15.53 -4.99 -6.96
N SER A 305 -16.73 -4.45 -7.06
CA SER A 305 -17.01 -3.32 -7.96
C SER A 305 -16.38 -2.05 -7.41
N ILE A 306 -15.81 -1.23 -8.28
CA ILE A 306 -15.51 0.16 -8.01
C ILE A 306 -16.88 0.86 -8.09
N GLU A 307 -17.52 1.12 -6.96
CA GLU A 307 -18.65 2.06 -6.97
C GLU A 307 -18.08 3.44 -7.33
N ASN A 308 -18.54 3.99 -8.45
CA ASN A 308 -18.24 5.37 -8.82
C ASN A 308 -18.99 6.29 -7.84
N ASN A 309 -18.36 6.60 -6.72
CA ASN A 309 -18.70 7.81 -5.98
C ASN A 309 -17.94 8.95 -6.64
N ASP A 310 -18.58 9.55 -7.65
CA ASP A 310 -18.25 10.92 -8.09
C ASP A 310 -18.54 11.92 -6.95
#